data_AF-I3I502-F1
#
_entry.id   AF-I3I502-F1
#
_cell.length_a   1.000
_cell.length_b   1.000
_cell.length_c   1.000
_cell.angle_alpha   90.00
_cell.angle_beta   90.00
_cell.angle_gamma   90.00
#
_symmetry.space_group_name_H-M   'P 1'
#
loop_
_entity.id
_entity.type
_entity.pdbx_description
1 polymer ?
#
loop_
_entity_poly.entity_id
_entity_poly.type
_entity_poly.pdbx_seq_one_letter_code
_entity_poly.pdbx_strand_id
1 'polypeptide(L)'
;MMKKIISTFAITASLLLSTQANAVIIDASTAIPDANILLNFNGLDWVYAGPIGTGEWGEGNIEAPEYRASEGWRYATAMEWAMRPDWTDFIIGDAIINPDSGFGDHSLYRFASEYWSNFNHIDLSDASMGLITNGFDIGSLEDAWETWYVRDSRTSSVPESSSIALLGLGLFGLLIARRKKN
;
A
#
# COMPACT_ATOMS: atom_id res chain seq x y z
N MET A 1 39.20 -18.73 -34.69
CA MET A 1 39.13 -19.35 -33.35
C MET A 1 38.80 -18.34 -32.24
N MET A 2 39.42 -17.14 -32.20
CA MET A 2 39.14 -16.08 -31.20
C MET A 2 37.67 -15.60 -31.12
N LYS A 3 36.94 -15.50 -32.24
CA LYS A 3 35.54 -15.02 -32.23
C LYS A 3 34.57 -15.92 -31.43
N LYS A 4 34.84 -17.23 -31.34
CA LYS A 4 34.02 -18.17 -30.55
C LYS A 4 34.28 -18.05 -29.04
N ILE A 5 35.50 -17.66 -28.65
CA ILE A 5 35.90 -17.52 -27.24
C ILE A 5 35.29 -16.26 -26.64
N ILE A 6 35.21 -15.16 -27.42
CA ILE A 6 34.60 -13.89 -26.98
C ILE A 6 33.08 -14.06 -26.75
N SER A 7 32.39 -14.80 -27.62
CA SER A 7 30.96 -15.08 -27.46
C SER A 7 30.64 -15.96 -26.25
N THR A 8 31.51 -16.91 -25.90
CA THR A 8 31.31 -17.77 -24.72
C THR A 8 31.50 -16.99 -23.42
N PHE A 9 32.52 -16.11 -23.36
CA PHE A 9 32.80 -15.28 -22.18
C PHE A 9 31.68 -14.27 -21.89
N ALA A 10 31.08 -13.69 -22.93
CA ALA A 10 29.95 -12.76 -22.78
C ALA A 10 28.72 -13.46 -22.16
N ILE A 11 28.41 -14.68 -22.58
CA ILE A 11 27.27 -15.45 -22.06
C ILE A 11 27.52 -15.87 -20.61
N THR A 12 28.74 -16.28 -20.24
CA THR A 12 29.04 -16.67 -18.85
C THR A 12 29.03 -15.49 -17.89
N ALA A 13 29.43 -14.30 -18.35
CA ALA A 13 29.37 -13.07 -17.55
C ALA A 13 27.92 -12.58 -17.32
N SER A 14 27.00 -12.81 -18.26
CA SER A 14 25.58 -12.45 -18.10
C SER A 14 24.83 -13.35 -17.11
N LEU A 15 25.20 -14.63 -17.01
CA LEU A 15 24.60 -15.60 -16.07
C LEU A 15 25.05 -15.40 -14.61
N LEU A 16 26.18 -14.73 -14.37
CA LEU A 16 26.69 -14.48 -13.02
C LEU A 16 26.09 -13.23 -12.37
N LEU A 17 25.37 -12.39 -13.13
CA LEU A 17 24.72 -11.18 -12.62
C LEU A 17 23.24 -11.38 -12.27
N SER A 18 22.65 -12.54 -12.58
CA SER A 18 21.23 -12.82 -12.34
C SER A 18 20.91 -13.47 -10.99
N THR A 19 21.89 -13.63 -10.08
CA THR A 19 21.72 -14.44 -8.85
C THR A 19 21.65 -13.64 -7.55
N GLN A 20 21.35 -12.34 -7.58
CA GLN A 20 21.20 -11.53 -6.35
C GLN A 20 19.92 -10.69 -6.34
N ALA A 21 18.78 -11.30 -6.64
CA ALA A 21 17.49 -10.76 -6.22
C ALA A 21 17.13 -11.38 -4.87
N ASN A 22 17.66 -10.81 -3.78
CA ASN A 22 17.07 -11.05 -2.47
C ASN A 22 15.90 -10.07 -2.34
N ALA A 23 14.70 -10.56 -2.03
CA ALA A 23 13.59 -9.70 -1.62
C ALA A 23 13.98 -9.04 -0.31
N VAL A 24 14.49 -7.82 -0.40
CA VAL A 24 14.81 -6.97 0.75
C VAL A 24 13.54 -6.21 1.09
N ILE A 25 13.14 -6.26 2.36
CA ILE A 25 12.05 -5.44 2.90
C ILE A 25 12.31 -3.98 2.51
N ILE A 26 11.32 -3.32 1.92
CA ILE A 26 11.42 -1.87 1.70
C ILE A 26 11.38 -1.22 3.08
N ASP A 27 12.43 -0.49 3.43
CA ASP A 27 12.57 -0.02 4.81
C ASP A 27 11.53 1.05 5.20
N ALA A 28 11.36 1.27 6.51
CA ALA A 28 10.45 2.26 7.07
C ALA A 28 10.81 3.73 6.76
N SER A 29 11.97 4.01 6.15
CA SER A 29 12.30 5.35 5.67
C SER A 29 11.64 5.67 4.31
N THR A 30 11.21 4.64 3.58
CA THR A 30 10.44 4.78 2.35
C THR A 30 8.95 4.67 2.69
N ALA A 31 8.22 5.78 2.51
CA ALA A 31 6.77 5.82 2.77
C ALA A 31 6.00 4.86 1.84
N ILE A 32 4.95 4.25 2.37
CA ILE A 32 4.05 3.41 1.56
C ILE A 32 3.28 4.33 0.60
N PRO A 33 3.26 4.06 -0.72
CA PRO A 33 2.50 4.85 -1.68
C PRO A 33 1.00 4.82 -1.36
N ASP A 34 0.34 5.97 -1.49
CA ASP A 34 -1.12 6.07 -1.31
C ASP A 34 -1.91 5.18 -2.28
N ALA A 35 -1.32 4.85 -3.43
CA ALA A 35 -1.92 3.91 -4.40
C ALA A 35 -2.05 2.48 -3.84
N ASN A 36 -1.24 2.12 -2.83
CA ASN A 36 -1.19 0.80 -2.24
C ASN A 36 -2.09 0.66 -0.98
N ILE A 37 -2.84 1.72 -0.66
CA ILE A 37 -3.57 1.88 0.61
C ILE A 37 -5.03 2.23 0.31
N LEU A 38 -5.96 1.70 1.11
CA LEU A 38 -7.33 2.15 1.10
C LEU A 38 -7.45 3.42 1.96
N LEU A 39 -7.66 4.57 1.31
CA LEU A 39 -7.70 5.87 1.99
C LEU A 39 -9.11 6.21 2.49
N ASN A 40 -9.18 6.81 3.68
CA ASN A 40 -10.37 7.44 4.26
C ASN A 40 -11.62 6.53 4.32
N PHE A 41 -11.44 5.25 4.61
CA PHE A 41 -12.54 4.35 4.90
C PHE A 41 -12.95 4.50 6.38
N ASN A 42 -14.16 5.00 6.62
CA ASN A 42 -14.67 5.32 7.95
C ASN A 42 -13.74 6.25 8.77
N GLY A 43 -13.05 7.19 8.09
CA GLY A 43 -12.14 8.15 8.72
C GLY A 43 -10.73 7.62 8.98
N LEU A 44 -10.41 6.41 8.51
CA LEU A 44 -9.09 5.78 8.64
C LEU A 44 -8.50 5.44 7.27
N ASP A 45 -7.18 5.43 7.18
CA ASP A 45 -6.50 4.72 6.10
C ASP A 45 -6.24 3.28 6.54
N TRP A 46 -6.54 2.32 5.67
CA TRP A 46 -6.35 0.89 5.90
C TRP A 46 -5.29 0.34 4.95
N VAL A 47 -4.37 -0.45 5.49
CA VAL A 47 -3.38 -1.18 4.69
C VAL A 47 -3.59 -2.67 4.84
N TYR A 48 -3.62 -3.34 3.71
CA TYR A 48 -3.43 -4.78 3.66
C TYR A 48 -1.92 -5.04 3.72
N ALA A 49 -1.44 -5.32 4.94
CA ALA A 49 -0.02 -5.34 5.28
C ALA A 49 0.69 -6.62 4.80
N GLY A 50 -0.04 -7.71 4.62
CA GLY A 50 0.47 -8.90 3.93
C GLY A 50 0.03 -10.22 4.57
N PRO A 51 0.55 -11.35 4.03
CA PRO A 51 0.22 -12.67 4.51
C PRO A 51 0.95 -12.97 5.81
N ILE A 52 0.26 -13.68 6.70
CA ILE A 52 0.70 -14.22 7.99
C ILE A 52 0.85 -13.14 9.07
N GLY A 53 0.31 -13.40 10.26
CA GLY A 53 0.38 -12.48 11.39
C GLY A 53 1.81 -12.21 11.89
N THR A 54 2.01 -11.06 12.51
CA THR A 54 3.26 -10.76 13.24
C THR A 54 3.59 -11.87 14.24
N GLY A 55 4.77 -12.46 14.12
CA GLY A 55 5.28 -13.47 15.07
C GLY A 55 4.62 -14.85 14.99
N GLU A 56 3.72 -15.09 14.04
CA GLU A 56 3.02 -16.37 13.90
C GLU A 56 3.98 -17.55 13.61
N TRP A 57 4.92 -17.38 12.68
CA TRP A 57 5.85 -18.43 12.21
C TRP A 57 7.33 -18.09 12.41
N GLY A 58 7.62 -16.98 13.11
CA GLY A 58 8.97 -16.53 13.43
C GLY A 58 9.47 -15.39 12.54
N GLU A 59 10.78 -15.38 12.28
CA GLU A 59 11.44 -14.32 11.49
C GLU A 59 10.96 -14.33 10.03
N GLY A 60 10.67 -13.15 9.48
CA GLY A 60 10.22 -12.97 8.10
C GLY A 60 8.73 -12.76 7.91
N ASN A 61 7.94 -12.87 8.99
CA ASN A 61 6.52 -12.51 9.00
C ASN A 61 6.29 -11.00 8.81
N ILE A 62 5.03 -10.59 8.70
CA ILE A 62 4.64 -9.17 8.71
C ILE A 62 5.13 -8.49 9.98
N GLU A 63 5.96 -7.46 9.80
CA GLU A 63 6.43 -6.59 10.87
C GLU A 63 5.27 -5.91 11.59
N ALA A 64 5.39 -5.78 12.92
CA ALA A 64 4.42 -5.07 13.74
C ALA A 64 4.26 -3.60 13.26
N PRO A 65 3.10 -2.94 13.46
CA PRO A 65 2.87 -1.58 12.98
C PRO A 65 3.87 -0.57 13.56
N GLU A 66 4.48 -0.86 14.72
CA GLU A 66 5.55 -0.07 15.32
C GLU A 66 6.75 0.14 14.40
N TYR A 67 7.02 -0.82 13.51
CA TYR A 67 8.06 -0.73 12.49
C TYR A 67 7.93 0.55 11.64
N ARG A 68 6.69 0.99 11.38
CA ARG A 68 6.35 2.19 10.62
C ARG A 68 5.55 3.21 11.42
N ALA A 69 5.76 3.28 12.74
CA ALA A 69 5.08 4.23 13.62
C ALA A 69 5.24 5.70 13.19
N SER A 70 6.34 6.04 12.50
CA SER A 70 6.58 7.38 11.95
C SER A 70 5.55 7.82 10.90
N GLU A 71 4.91 6.86 10.21
CA GLU A 71 3.82 7.10 9.27
C GLU A 71 2.44 7.11 9.95
N GLY A 72 2.39 6.85 11.27
CA GLY A 72 1.16 6.80 12.06
C GLY A 72 0.44 5.44 12.03
N TRP A 73 1.05 4.41 11.43
CA TRP A 73 0.49 3.06 11.44
C TRP A 73 0.42 2.50 12.86
N ARG A 74 -0.69 1.81 13.14
CA ARG A 74 -1.01 1.22 14.43
C ARG A 74 -1.97 0.05 14.27
N TYR A 75 -2.08 -0.74 15.34
CA TYR A 75 -3.19 -1.67 15.50
C TYR A 75 -4.53 -0.92 15.47
N ALA A 76 -5.52 -1.50 14.81
CA ALA A 76 -6.89 -1.03 14.91
C ALA A 76 -7.42 -1.31 16.32
N THR A 77 -8.23 -0.40 16.87
CA THR A 77 -9.01 -0.67 18.09
C THR A 77 -10.20 -1.58 17.79
N ALA A 78 -10.85 -2.14 18.82
CA ALA A 78 -11.94 -3.11 18.61
C ALA A 78 -13.14 -2.49 17.87
N MET A 79 -13.40 -1.21 18.14
CA MET A 79 -14.45 -0.47 17.46
C MET A 79 -14.09 -0.20 16.01
N GLU A 80 -12.84 0.17 15.72
CA GLU A 80 -12.37 0.39 14.34
C GLU A 80 -12.35 -0.93 13.55
N TRP A 81 -11.92 -2.03 14.17
CA TRP A 81 -11.91 -3.37 13.55
C TRP A 81 -13.30 -3.89 13.24
N ALA A 82 -14.30 -3.55 14.06
CA ALA A 82 -15.70 -3.84 13.78
C ALA A 82 -16.25 -3.05 12.57
N MET A 83 -15.60 -1.94 12.21
CA MET A 83 -15.93 -1.08 11.07
C MET A 83 -14.92 -1.20 9.92
N ARG A 84 -14.10 -2.27 9.91
CA ARG A 84 -13.09 -2.51 8.88
C ARG A 84 -13.71 -2.67 7.49
N PRO A 85 -12.95 -2.39 6.42
CA PRO A 85 -13.35 -2.68 5.05
C PRO A 85 -13.62 -4.17 4.82
N ASP A 86 -14.37 -4.48 3.77
CA ASP A 86 -14.36 -5.81 3.17
C ASP A 86 -13.12 -5.97 2.28
N TRP A 87 -12.66 -7.21 2.03
CA TRP A 87 -11.53 -7.43 1.13
C TRP A 87 -11.79 -6.84 -0.26
N THR A 88 -13.04 -6.85 -0.73
CA THR A 88 -13.41 -6.26 -2.02
C THR A 88 -13.23 -4.74 -2.08
N ASP A 89 -13.15 -4.03 -0.95
CA ASP A 89 -12.91 -2.57 -0.94
C ASP A 89 -11.48 -2.19 -1.38
N PHE A 90 -10.55 -3.14 -1.33
CA PHE A 90 -9.16 -2.93 -1.80
C PHE A 90 -9.01 -3.11 -3.32
N ILE A 91 -10.06 -3.52 -4.03
CA ILE A 91 -10.05 -3.65 -5.50
C ILE A 91 -9.93 -2.26 -6.15
N ILE A 92 -9.07 -2.13 -7.16
CA ILE A 92 -8.87 -0.88 -7.89
C ILE A 92 -9.83 -0.82 -9.07
N GLY A 93 -10.72 0.18 -9.05
CA GLY A 93 -11.68 0.43 -10.13
C GLY A 93 -12.72 -0.68 -10.23
N ASP A 94 -13.05 -1.08 -11.47
CA ASP A 94 -14.07 -2.10 -11.76
C ASP A 94 -13.44 -3.47 -12.06
N ALA A 95 -12.25 -3.75 -11.54
CA ALA A 95 -11.57 -5.02 -11.76
C ALA A 95 -12.37 -6.20 -11.18
N ILE A 96 -12.44 -7.30 -11.93
CA ILE A 96 -13.03 -8.55 -11.45
C ILE A 96 -11.88 -9.45 -11.01
N ILE A 97 -11.77 -9.68 -9.71
CA ILE A 97 -10.68 -10.42 -9.10
C ILE A 97 -11.24 -11.67 -8.43
N ASN A 98 -10.63 -12.82 -8.73
CA ASN A 98 -10.88 -14.04 -7.98
C ASN A 98 -10.05 -14.03 -6.69
N PRO A 99 -10.58 -14.54 -5.57
CA PRO A 99 -9.86 -14.59 -4.31
C PRO A 99 -8.82 -15.71 -4.31
N ASP A 100 -7.78 -15.55 -5.13
CA ASP A 100 -6.67 -16.50 -5.27
C ASP A 100 -5.58 -16.22 -4.22
N SER A 101 -4.92 -17.28 -3.76
CA SER A 101 -3.70 -17.18 -2.96
C SER A 101 -2.51 -16.73 -3.83
N GLY A 102 -1.56 -15.99 -3.27
CA GLY A 102 -0.35 -15.54 -3.96
C GLY A 102 -0.58 -14.35 -4.91
N PHE A 103 -1.61 -13.54 -4.67
CA PHE A 103 -1.93 -12.39 -5.50
C PHE A 103 -0.90 -11.28 -5.34
N GLY A 104 -0.36 -10.75 -6.45
CA GLY A 104 0.75 -9.79 -6.42
C GLY A 104 0.62 -8.59 -7.38
N ASP A 105 -0.58 -8.33 -7.93
CA ASP A 105 -0.77 -7.28 -8.94
C ASP A 105 -1.32 -5.97 -8.35
N HIS A 106 -0.39 -5.05 -8.03
CA HIS A 106 -0.70 -3.69 -7.54
C HIS A 106 -1.49 -2.82 -8.53
N SER A 107 -1.62 -3.22 -9.81
CA SER A 107 -2.45 -2.48 -10.77
C SER A 107 -3.95 -2.74 -10.61
N LEU A 108 -4.30 -3.84 -9.93
CA LEU A 108 -5.67 -4.32 -9.76
C LEU A 108 -6.13 -4.29 -8.30
N TYR A 109 -5.20 -4.33 -7.34
CA TYR A 109 -5.53 -4.44 -5.92
C TYR A 109 -4.56 -3.67 -5.03
N ARG A 110 -5.05 -3.16 -3.91
CA ARG A 110 -4.27 -2.36 -2.95
C ARG A 110 -3.73 -3.24 -1.83
N PHE A 111 -2.41 -3.37 -1.74
CA PHE A 111 -1.72 -4.02 -0.62
C PHE A 111 -0.29 -3.49 -0.50
N ALA A 112 0.44 -3.86 0.55
CA ALA A 112 1.80 -3.34 0.78
C ALA A 112 2.76 -4.36 1.42
N SER A 113 2.61 -5.66 1.15
CA SER A 113 3.41 -6.74 1.77
C SER A 113 4.91 -6.50 1.78
N GLU A 114 5.44 -5.94 0.70
CA GLU A 114 6.86 -5.66 0.50
C GLU A 114 7.41 -4.53 1.40
N TYR A 115 6.51 -3.74 1.99
CA TYR A 115 6.83 -2.69 2.94
C TYR A 115 6.84 -3.19 4.39
N TRP A 116 6.31 -4.39 4.64
CA TRP A 116 6.18 -4.98 5.98
C TRP A 116 6.94 -6.29 6.16
N SER A 117 7.43 -6.90 5.07
CA SER A 117 8.08 -8.23 5.12
C SER A 117 8.86 -8.49 3.83
N ASN A 118 9.37 -9.71 3.70
CA ASN A 118 9.97 -10.22 2.46
C ASN A 118 8.91 -10.75 1.46
N PHE A 119 7.62 -10.68 1.78
CA PHE A 119 6.55 -11.05 0.87
C PHE A 119 6.28 -9.95 -0.16
N ASN A 120 5.81 -10.34 -1.33
CA ASN A 120 5.42 -9.48 -2.44
C ASN A 120 4.01 -9.81 -2.96
N HIS A 121 3.25 -10.52 -2.15
CA HIS A 121 1.92 -11.03 -2.45
C HIS A 121 1.05 -11.00 -1.18
N ILE A 122 -0.21 -11.36 -1.36
CA ILE A 122 -1.23 -11.59 -0.33
C ILE A 122 -2.06 -12.82 -0.72
N ASP A 123 -2.74 -13.47 0.22
CA ASP A 123 -3.67 -14.56 -0.07
C ASP A 123 -5.12 -14.06 0.01
N LEU A 124 -5.66 -13.62 -1.15
CA LEU A 124 -7.03 -13.11 -1.23
C LEU A 124 -8.07 -14.15 -0.84
N SER A 125 -7.74 -15.44 -0.99
CA SER A 125 -8.55 -16.56 -0.51
C SER A 125 -8.88 -16.40 0.97
N ASP A 126 -7.90 -16.01 1.76
CA ASP A 126 -7.99 -16.02 3.22
C ASP A 126 -8.75 -14.80 3.71
N ALA A 127 -8.46 -13.64 3.11
CA ALA A 127 -9.26 -12.44 3.31
C ALA A 127 -10.74 -12.65 2.92
N SER A 128 -11.01 -13.36 1.83
CA SER A 128 -12.39 -13.67 1.40
C SER A 128 -13.14 -14.61 2.36
N MET A 129 -12.41 -15.45 3.10
CA MET A 129 -12.94 -16.31 4.16
C MET A 129 -13.02 -15.61 5.51
N GLY A 130 -12.56 -14.35 5.61
CA GLY A 130 -12.52 -13.57 6.84
C GLY A 130 -11.38 -13.98 7.78
N LEU A 131 -10.38 -14.71 7.30
CA LEU A 131 -9.21 -15.13 8.06
C LEU A 131 -8.17 -14.00 8.15
N ILE A 132 -8.59 -12.89 8.74
CA ILE A 132 -7.83 -11.64 8.81
C ILE A 132 -7.61 -11.28 10.28
N THR A 133 -6.40 -10.83 10.61
CA THR A 133 -6.02 -10.31 11.92
C THR A 133 -5.51 -8.87 11.80
N ASN A 134 -5.62 -8.11 12.90
CA ASN A 134 -4.86 -6.86 12.99
C ASN A 134 -3.45 -7.11 13.54
N GLY A 135 -3.10 -8.35 13.88
CA GLY A 135 -1.91 -8.72 14.62
C GLY A 135 -2.23 -9.08 16.08
N PHE A 136 -1.39 -8.65 17.01
CA PHE A 136 -1.44 -9.12 18.42
C PHE A 136 -2.55 -8.48 19.26
N ASP A 137 -2.95 -7.25 18.95
CA ASP A 137 -3.84 -6.47 19.82
C ASP A 137 -5.31 -6.91 19.70
N ILE A 138 -5.76 -7.39 18.53
CA ILE A 138 -7.14 -7.81 18.28
C ILE A 138 -7.23 -8.96 17.28
N GLY A 139 -8.03 -9.95 17.64
CA GLY A 139 -8.24 -11.13 16.82
C GLY A 139 -7.42 -12.29 17.35
N SER A 140 -7.30 -13.32 16.52
CA SER A 140 -6.44 -14.45 16.79
C SER A 140 -5.21 -14.33 15.90
N LEU A 141 -4.03 -14.60 16.44
CA LEU A 141 -2.87 -14.92 15.62
C LEU A 141 -2.89 -16.39 15.17
N GLU A 142 -3.71 -17.22 15.84
CA GLU A 142 -3.93 -18.61 15.45
C GLU A 142 -5.03 -18.64 14.38
N ASP A 143 -4.75 -19.29 13.25
CA ASP A 143 -5.65 -19.46 12.10
C ASP A 143 -6.06 -18.15 11.38
N ALA A 144 -5.32 -17.05 11.56
CA ALA A 144 -5.49 -15.82 10.78
C ALA A 144 -4.29 -15.58 9.89
N TRP A 145 -4.53 -15.53 8.59
CA TRP A 145 -3.49 -15.64 7.57
C TRP A 145 -3.24 -14.32 6.85
N GLU A 146 -4.00 -13.27 7.15
CA GLU A 146 -3.86 -11.97 6.52
C GLU A 146 -3.84 -10.84 7.55
N THR A 147 -2.89 -9.91 7.40
CA THR A 147 -2.64 -8.86 8.40
C THR A 147 -3.04 -7.49 7.89
N TRP A 148 -3.91 -6.79 8.61
CA TRP A 148 -4.33 -5.42 8.27
C TRP A 148 -4.02 -4.43 9.39
N TYR A 149 -3.51 -3.25 9.01
CA TYR A 149 -3.26 -2.15 9.95
C TYR A 149 -4.01 -0.88 9.55
N VAL A 150 -4.07 0.06 10.49
CA VAL A 150 -4.74 1.35 10.28
C VAL A 150 -3.85 2.52 10.67
N ARG A 151 -4.18 3.68 10.13
CA ARG A 151 -3.76 4.98 10.66
C ARG A 151 -4.88 5.97 10.51
N ASP A 152 -4.80 7.08 11.25
CA ASP A 152 -5.72 8.19 11.07
C ASP A 152 -5.63 8.72 9.64
N SER A 153 -6.77 8.99 9.01
CA SER A 153 -6.76 9.32 7.59
C SER A 153 -5.97 10.59 7.33
N ARG A 154 -5.02 10.49 6.40
CA ARG A 154 -4.16 11.61 6.01
C ARG A 154 -4.82 12.52 5.00
N THR A 155 -6.12 12.39 4.69
CA THR A 155 -6.78 13.29 3.75
C THR A 155 -6.52 14.72 4.16
N SER A 156 -5.56 15.34 3.47
CA SER A 156 -5.37 16.76 3.48
C SER A 156 -6.71 17.35 3.14
N SER A 157 -7.24 18.25 3.95
CA SER A 157 -8.21 19.21 3.45
C SER A 157 -7.60 19.77 2.18
N VAL A 158 -8.14 19.37 1.02
CA VAL A 158 -7.66 19.86 -0.27
C VAL A 158 -7.72 21.37 -0.15
N PRO A 159 -6.59 22.11 -0.20
CA PRO A 159 -6.66 23.56 -0.20
C PRO A 159 -7.55 23.94 -1.38
N GLU A 160 -8.60 24.73 -1.15
CA GLU A 160 -9.50 25.15 -2.21
C GLU A 160 -8.68 25.54 -3.44
N SER A 161 -8.98 24.91 -4.57
CA SER A 161 -8.15 25.03 -5.77
C SER A 161 -7.89 26.50 -6.04
N SER A 162 -6.61 26.88 -6.12
CA SER A 162 -6.19 28.27 -6.37
C SER A 162 -6.81 28.84 -7.65
N SER A 163 -7.37 27.99 -8.52
CA SER A 163 -8.22 28.35 -9.65
C SER A 163 -9.44 29.20 -9.26
N ILE A 164 -10.09 28.97 -8.12
CA ILE A 164 -11.21 29.79 -7.64
C ILE A 164 -10.71 31.16 -7.18
N ALA A 165 -9.59 31.20 -6.45
CA ALA A 165 -8.95 32.44 -6.04
C ALA A 165 -8.49 33.27 -7.27
N LEU A 166 -7.89 32.62 -8.27
CA LEU A 166 -7.45 33.26 -9.51
C LEU A 166 -8.63 33.72 -10.37
N LEU A 167 -9.72 32.95 -10.44
CA LEU A 167 -10.96 33.34 -11.10
C LEU A 167 -11.57 34.58 -10.42
N GLY A 168 -11.62 34.58 -9.08
CA GLY A 168 -12.09 35.71 -8.28
C GLY A 168 -11.26 36.98 -8.50
N LEU A 169 -9.92 36.86 -8.49
CA LEU A 169 -9.00 37.96 -8.78
C LEU A 169 -9.15 38.48 -10.22
N GLY A 170 -9.32 37.57 -11.19
CA GLY A 170 -9.56 37.93 -12.59
C GLY A 170 -10.85 38.73 -12.78
N LEU A 171 -11.95 38.31 -12.14
CA LEU A 171 -13.22 39.01 -12.17
C LEU A 171 -13.15 40.37 -11.47
N PHE A 172 -12.44 40.47 -10.34
CA PHE A 172 -12.19 41.75 -9.67
C PHE A 172 -11.39 42.72 -10.55
N GLY A 173 -10.35 42.22 -11.23
CA GLY A 173 -9.57 43.01 -12.18
C GLY A 173 -10.42 43.57 -13.34
N LEU A 174 -11.33 42.76 -13.87
CA LEU A 174 -12.29 43.16 -14.92
C LEU A 174 -13.24 44.27 -14.44
N LEU A 175 -13.75 44.18 -13.21
CA LEU A 175 -14.63 45.20 -12.63
C LEU A 175 -13.91 46.55 -12.42
N ILE A 176 -12.65 46.52 -11.98
CA ILE A 176 -11.83 47.72 -11.80
C ILE A 176 -11.50 48.35 -13.16
N ALA A 177 -11.11 47.53 -14.15
CA ALA A 177 -10.79 48.00 -15.50
C ALA A 177 -12.01 48.67 -16.18
N ARG A 178 -13.22 48.16 -15.95
CA ARG A 178 -14.46 48.71 -16.51
C ARG A 178 -14.83 50.09 -15.95
N ARG A 179 -14.44 50.40 -14.71
CA ARG A 179 -14.68 51.72 -14.08
C ARG A 179 -13.74 52.81 -14.57
N LYS A 180 -12.58 52.47 -15.14
CA LYS A 180 -11.59 53.44 -15.63
C LYS A 180 -11.88 53.94 -17.05
N LYS A 181 -12.84 53.32 -17.75
CA LYS A 181 -13.18 53.61 -19.15
C LYS A 181 -14.47 54.43 -19.32
N ASN A 182 -15.13 54.77 -18.21
CA ASN A 182 -16.25 55.72 -18.12
C ASN A 182 -15.78 56.96 -17.38
#